data_AF-A0A839RMX3-F1
#
_entry.id   AF-A0A839RMX3-F1
#
_cell.length_a   1.000
_cell.length_b   1.000
_cell.length_c   1.000
_cell.angle_alpha   90.00
_cell.angle_beta   90.00
_cell.angle_gamma   90.00
#
_symmetry.space_group_name_H-M   'P 1'
#
loop_
_entity.id
_entity.type
_entity.pdbx_description
1 polymer ?
#
loop_
_entity_poly.entity_id
_entity_poly.type
_entity_poly.pdbx_seq_one_letter_code
_entity_poly.pdbx_strand_id
1 'polypeptide(L)'
;MLRRVLLSGFVSACVVAAGCGSGEDSENTDAAGHAYLFVQSATEGTYRAGALTLAGIAPTTTWFTSRPDRQSGDVPHDVFIESWSQSADSFAEDPPNAGLVFTSGGEQSVAVVELTEPSLTNGEFRYRIRVLDGEVPESFSDVAVFIDSGGLMQLVAYGAQDVPLN
;
A
#
# COMPACT_ATOMS: atom_id res chain seq x y z
N MET A 1 10.05 -52.02 -62.93
CA MET A 1 10.08 -50.74 -63.68
C MET A 1 10.46 -49.64 -62.71
N LEU A 2 11.49 -48.89 -63.07
CA LEU A 2 12.23 -47.93 -62.23
C LEU A 2 11.60 -46.53 -62.34
N ARG A 3 11.47 -45.79 -61.23
CA ARG A 3 11.40 -44.31 -61.27
C ARG A 3 11.94 -43.70 -59.97
N ARG A 4 13.03 -42.94 -60.13
CA ARG A 4 13.72 -42.11 -59.14
C ARG A 4 12.97 -40.78 -58.96
N VAL A 5 12.87 -40.24 -57.74
CA VAL A 5 12.78 -38.79 -57.47
C VAL A 5 13.44 -38.42 -56.12
N LEU A 6 14.60 -37.77 -56.22
CA LEU A 6 15.23 -36.65 -55.48
C LEU A 6 15.11 -36.46 -53.94
N LEU A 7 16.30 -36.21 -53.36
CA LEU A 7 16.64 -35.62 -52.06
C LEU A 7 16.25 -34.12 -51.96
N SER A 8 15.79 -33.71 -50.78
CA SER A 8 15.97 -32.41 -50.09
C SER A 8 15.11 -32.50 -48.82
N GLY A 9 15.59 -32.46 -47.58
CA GLY A 9 16.61 -31.58 -47.01
C GLY A 9 15.87 -30.53 -46.15
N PHE A 10 15.72 -30.77 -44.83
CA PHE A 10 15.54 -29.73 -43.81
C PHE A 10 15.77 -30.35 -42.43
N VAL A 11 16.92 -30.05 -41.83
CA VAL A 11 17.18 -30.27 -40.39
C VAL A 11 16.51 -29.11 -39.66
N SER A 12 15.42 -29.38 -38.95
CA SER A 12 14.82 -28.42 -38.03
C SER A 12 15.51 -28.55 -36.68
N ALA A 13 16.39 -27.60 -36.37
CA ALA A 13 16.97 -27.46 -35.05
C ALA A 13 15.92 -26.81 -34.12
N CYS A 14 15.36 -27.57 -33.20
CA CYS A 14 14.60 -27.03 -32.06
C CYS A 14 15.58 -26.26 -31.15
N VAL A 15 15.53 -24.93 -31.23
CA VAL A 15 16.11 -24.05 -30.21
C VAL A 15 15.26 -24.20 -28.95
N VAL A 16 15.81 -24.88 -27.94
CA VAL A 16 15.27 -24.85 -26.59
C VAL A 16 15.66 -23.50 -26.00
N ALA A 17 14.73 -22.54 -26.05
CA ALA A 17 14.86 -21.30 -25.31
C ALA A 17 14.79 -21.64 -23.82
N ALA A 18 15.90 -21.44 -23.10
CA ALA A 18 15.92 -21.40 -21.65
C ALA A 18 14.95 -20.30 -21.21
N GLY A 19 13.82 -20.68 -20.63
CA GLY A 19 12.93 -19.75 -19.96
C GLY A 19 13.67 -19.16 -18.77
N CYS A 20 14.12 -17.92 -18.91
CA CYS A 20 14.44 -17.09 -17.77
C CYS A 20 13.15 -16.95 -16.96
N GLY A 21 13.19 -17.42 -15.71
CA GLY A 21 12.11 -17.18 -14.75
C GLY A 21 11.89 -15.68 -14.60
N SER A 22 10.70 -15.23 -14.94
CA SER A 22 10.13 -14.02 -14.37
C SER A 22 9.50 -14.44 -13.04
N GLY A 23 10.17 -14.12 -11.93
CA GLY A 23 9.45 -13.98 -10.68
C GLY A 23 8.38 -12.91 -10.90
N GLU A 24 7.14 -13.28 -10.64
CA GLU A 24 6.02 -12.35 -10.61
C GLU A 24 6.20 -11.55 -9.32
N ASP A 25 6.86 -10.39 -9.42
CA ASP A 25 6.82 -9.38 -8.38
C ASP A 25 5.36 -8.91 -8.32
N SER A 26 4.68 -9.19 -7.20
CA SER A 26 3.32 -8.74 -6.93
C SER A 26 3.28 -7.22 -6.84
N GLU A 27 3.10 -6.55 -7.97
CA GLU A 27 2.78 -5.12 -8.03
C GLU A 27 1.36 -4.95 -7.46
N ASN A 28 1.27 -4.43 -6.23
CA ASN A 28 -0.01 -4.06 -5.63
C ASN A 28 -0.59 -2.86 -6.38
N THR A 29 -1.40 -3.18 -7.36
CA THR A 29 -1.73 -2.30 -8.47
C THR A 29 -3.04 -2.81 -9.00
N ASP A 30 -4.03 -1.94 -9.21
CA ASP A 30 -5.29 -2.40 -9.80
C ASP A 30 -5.03 -3.02 -11.18
N ALA A 31 -6.05 -3.68 -11.76
CA ALA A 31 -5.92 -4.33 -13.06
C ALA A 31 -5.43 -3.40 -14.20
N ALA A 32 -5.32 -2.09 -13.95
CA ALA A 32 -4.88 -1.08 -14.88
C ALA A 32 -3.55 -0.39 -14.53
N GLY A 33 -2.87 -0.68 -13.41
CA GLY A 33 -1.59 -0.03 -13.13
C GLY A 33 -1.60 1.02 -12.00
N HIS A 34 -2.73 1.26 -11.32
CA HIS A 34 -2.83 2.39 -10.39
C HIS A 34 -2.34 2.09 -8.97
N ALA A 35 -1.39 2.90 -8.50
CA ALA A 35 -1.01 3.02 -7.09
C ALA A 35 -1.82 4.14 -6.42
N TYR A 36 -2.54 3.81 -5.36
CA TYR A 36 -3.37 4.72 -4.60
C TYR A 36 -2.68 5.16 -3.30
N LEU A 37 -2.92 6.41 -2.93
CA LEU A 37 -2.55 6.95 -1.62
C LEU A 37 -3.81 7.49 -0.97
N PHE A 38 -3.98 7.17 0.31
CA PHE A 38 -5.14 7.62 1.08
C PHE A 38 -4.70 8.53 2.23
N VAL A 39 -5.57 9.47 2.59
CA VAL A 39 -5.37 10.40 3.70
C VAL A 39 -6.61 10.40 4.57
N GLN A 40 -6.39 10.20 5.87
CA GLN A 40 -7.37 10.43 6.91
C GLN A 40 -6.84 11.49 7.85
N SER A 41 -7.72 12.37 8.33
CA SER A 41 -7.38 13.36 9.36
C SER A 41 -8.34 13.27 10.53
N ALA A 42 -7.82 13.46 11.73
CA ALA A 42 -8.59 13.40 12.96
C ALA A 42 -8.10 14.46 13.95
N THR A 43 -8.98 14.88 14.85
CA THR A 43 -8.63 15.89 15.86
C THR A 43 -7.76 15.28 16.96
N GLU A 44 -8.06 14.04 17.35
CA GLU A 44 -7.40 13.33 18.44
C GLU A 44 -7.13 11.88 18.06
N GLY A 45 -6.09 11.30 18.65
CA GLY A 45 -5.78 9.89 18.56
C GLY A 45 -5.35 9.30 19.89
N THR A 46 -5.63 8.01 20.07
CA THR A 46 -5.12 7.23 21.20
C THR A 46 -4.54 5.91 20.71
N TYR A 47 -3.51 5.44 21.40
CA TYR A 47 -2.88 4.16 21.13
C TYR A 47 -2.76 3.34 22.41
N ARG A 48 -3.50 2.23 22.49
CA ARG A 48 -3.52 1.35 23.67
C ARG A 48 -3.63 -0.10 23.25
N ALA A 49 -2.75 -0.95 23.80
CA ALA A 49 -2.77 -2.40 23.58
C ALA A 49 -2.87 -2.81 22.09
N GLY A 50 -2.13 -2.11 21.22
CA GLY A 50 -2.11 -2.38 19.78
C GLY A 50 -3.25 -1.73 18.99
N ALA A 51 -4.19 -1.04 19.64
CA ALA A 51 -5.31 -0.38 18.98
C ALA A 51 -5.08 1.13 18.84
N LEU A 52 -5.11 1.62 17.61
CA LEU A 52 -5.19 3.03 17.25
C LEU A 52 -6.66 3.44 17.14
N THR A 53 -7.07 4.47 17.87
CA THR A 53 -8.41 5.06 17.76
C THR A 53 -8.29 6.53 17.38
N LEU A 54 -9.02 6.94 16.33
CA LEU A 54 -9.05 8.28 15.78
C LEU A 54 -10.42 8.91 16.07
N ALA A 55 -10.43 10.05 16.77
CA ALA A 55 -11.63 10.77 17.16
C ALA A 55 -11.70 12.14 16.48
N GLY A 56 -12.93 12.60 16.19
CA GLY A 56 -13.13 13.80 15.38
C GLY A 56 -12.55 13.63 13.97
N ILE A 57 -12.74 12.44 13.38
CA ILE A 57 -12.29 12.14 12.02
C ILE A 57 -13.05 13.01 11.01
N ALA A 58 -12.36 13.47 9.96
CA ALA A 58 -12.99 14.14 8.83
C ALA A 58 -14.08 13.23 8.20
N PRO A 59 -15.10 13.76 7.51
CA PRO A 59 -16.24 12.96 7.05
C PRO A 59 -15.92 11.84 6.04
N THR A 60 -14.76 11.92 5.38
CA THR A 60 -14.35 11.03 4.30
C THR A 60 -12.87 10.69 4.40
N THR A 61 -12.47 9.61 3.73
CA THR A 61 -11.07 9.34 3.41
C THR A 61 -10.77 9.91 2.04
N THR A 62 -9.81 10.82 1.94
CA THR A 62 -9.36 11.38 0.67
C THR A 62 -8.41 10.39 0.00
N TRP A 63 -8.48 10.24 -1.32
CA TRP A 63 -7.57 9.42 -2.09
C TRP A 63 -7.02 10.18 -3.30
N PHE A 64 -5.86 9.77 -3.76
CA PHE A 64 -5.28 10.22 -5.01
C PHE A 64 -4.37 9.15 -5.61
N THR A 65 -4.16 9.22 -6.92
CA THR A 65 -3.31 8.29 -7.67
C THR A 65 -1.97 8.93 -8.01
N SER A 66 -0.97 8.07 -8.20
CA SER A 66 0.34 8.47 -8.69
C SER A 66 0.31 9.04 -10.11
N ARG A 67 1.46 9.55 -10.57
CA ARG A 67 1.65 9.93 -11.99
C ARG A 67 1.65 8.65 -12.85
N PRO A 68 1.14 8.70 -14.10
CA PRO A 68 0.65 9.89 -14.81
C PRO A 68 -0.82 10.25 -14.54
N ASP A 69 -1.61 9.38 -13.90
CA ASP A 69 -3.08 9.50 -13.88
C ASP A 69 -3.60 10.69 -13.09
N ARG A 70 -2.98 11.04 -11.95
CA ARG A 70 -3.27 12.28 -11.18
C ARG A 70 -4.76 12.46 -10.83
N GLN A 71 -5.48 11.36 -10.67
CA GLN A 71 -6.87 11.38 -10.20
C GLN A 71 -6.91 11.55 -8.69
N SER A 72 -7.99 12.14 -8.18
CA SER A 72 -8.22 12.31 -6.74
C SER A 72 -9.72 12.39 -6.44
N GLY A 73 -10.08 12.11 -5.20
CA GLY A 73 -11.44 12.22 -4.71
C GLY A 73 -11.55 11.88 -3.24
N ASP A 74 -12.79 11.69 -2.79
CA ASP A 74 -13.13 11.32 -1.43
C ASP A 74 -13.99 10.07 -1.44
N VAL A 75 -13.78 9.19 -0.46
CA VAL A 75 -14.57 7.98 -0.25
C VAL A 75 -15.15 7.98 1.16
N PRO A 76 -16.44 7.62 1.33
CA PRO A 76 -17.02 7.37 2.65
C PRO A 76 -16.26 6.28 3.42
N HIS A 77 -16.20 6.39 4.74
CA HIS A 77 -15.43 5.45 5.58
C HIS A 77 -15.95 4.02 5.55
N ASP A 78 -17.26 3.83 5.47
CA ASP A 78 -17.89 2.53 5.30
C ASP A 78 -17.45 1.86 4.00
N VAL A 79 -17.49 2.60 2.89
CA VAL A 79 -17.00 2.12 1.59
C VAL A 79 -15.50 1.80 1.62
N PHE A 80 -14.69 2.65 2.27
CA PHE A 80 -13.26 2.39 2.45
C PHE A 80 -13.01 1.09 3.22
N ILE A 81 -13.71 0.88 4.34
CA ILE A 81 -13.61 -0.35 5.15
C ILE A 81 -14.09 -1.56 4.36
N GLU A 82 -15.21 -1.46 3.65
CA GLU A 82 -15.74 -2.55 2.81
C GLU A 82 -14.74 -2.97 1.72
N SER A 83 -13.96 -2.02 1.19
CA SER A 83 -12.95 -2.28 0.17
C SER A 83 -11.70 -3.00 0.70
N TRP A 84 -11.48 -3.02 2.02
CA TRP A 84 -10.25 -3.51 2.65
C TRP A 84 -9.93 -4.98 2.35
N SER A 85 -10.95 -5.81 2.19
CA SER A 85 -10.81 -7.25 1.88
C SER A 85 -11.20 -7.59 0.44
N GLN A 86 -11.35 -6.59 -0.43
CA GLN A 86 -11.73 -6.81 -1.82
C GLN A 86 -10.48 -6.92 -2.68
N SER A 87 -10.47 -7.93 -3.57
CA SER A 87 -9.36 -8.34 -4.47
C SER A 87 -8.34 -9.32 -3.89
N ALA A 88 -7.52 -9.90 -4.77
CA ALA A 88 -6.49 -10.89 -4.41
C ALA A 88 -5.30 -10.26 -3.68
N ASP A 89 -5.04 -8.97 -3.93
CA ASP A 89 -3.96 -8.19 -3.32
C ASP A 89 -4.54 -7.14 -2.35
N SER A 90 -5.57 -7.54 -1.61
CA SER A 90 -6.29 -6.66 -0.68
C SER A 90 -5.45 -6.31 0.56
N PHE A 91 -5.77 -5.20 1.21
CA PHE A 91 -5.17 -4.82 2.50
C PHE A 91 -5.40 -5.82 3.63
N ALA A 92 -6.35 -6.74 3.49
CA ALA A 92 -6.52 -7.84 4.44
C ALA A 92 -5.44 -8.92 4.28
N GLU A 93 -4.94 -9.14 3.05
CA GLU A 93 -3.92 -10.14 2.74
C GLU A 93 -2.50 -9.53 2.80
N ASP A 94 -2.31 -8.29 2.32
CA ASP A 94 -1.07 -7.51 2.40
C ASP A 94 -1.33 -6.14 3.06
N PRO A 95 -1.23 -6.05 4.40
CA PRO A 95 -1.54 -4.85 5.14
C PRO A 95 -0.70 -3.62 4.73
N PRO A 96 -1.31 -2.44 4.57
CA PRO A 96 -0.60 -1.26 4.14
C PRO A 96 0.28 -0.67 5.24
N ASN A 97 1.39 -0.08 4.82
CA ASN A 97 2.14 0.85 5.66
C ASN A 97 1.43 2.21 5.71
N ALA A 98 1.62 2.94 6.80
CA ALA A 98 1.13 4.29 6.93
C ALA A 98 2.08 5.19 7.71
N GLY A 99 2.18 6.44 7.27
CA GLY A 99 2.75 7.53 8.04
C GLY A 99 1.69 8.11 8.98
N LEU A 100 1.88 7.94 10.29
CA LEU A 100 1.07 8.53 11.32
C LEU A 100 1.74 9.82 11.81
N VAL A 101 1.21 10.96 11.40
CA VAL A 101 1.66 12.29 11.80
C VAL A 101 0.75 12.80 12.91
N PHE A 102 1.33 13.30 14.00
CA PHE A 102 0.58 13.76 15.16
C PHE A 102 1.36 14.79 15.99
N THR A 103 0.66 15.51 16.86
CA THR A 103 1.24 16.38 17.88
C THR A 103 1.15 15.72 19.25
N SER A 104 2.25 15.71 20.00
CA SER A 104 2.31 15.27 21.40
C SER A 104 3.29 16.15 22.17
N GLY A 105 2.93 16.54 23.41
CA GLY A 105 3.78 17.41 24.23
C GLY A 105 4.06 18.79 23.62
N GLY A 106 3.28 19.23 22.63
CA GLY A 106 3.49 20.48 21.90
C GLY A 106 4.44 20.38 20.70
N GLU A 107 4.92 19.18 20.37
CA GLU A 107 5.80 18.92 19.23
C GLU A 107 5.14 17.98 18.23
N GLN A 108 5.40 18.20 16.95
CA GLN A 108 4.93 17.32 15.88
C GLN A 108 5.92 16.17 15.70
N SER A 109 5.38 14.96 15.59
CA SER A 109 6.13 13.72 15.41
C SER A 109 5.51 12.87 14.30
N VAL A 110 6.29 11.91 13.80
CA VAL A 110 5.85 10.94 12.81
C VAL A 110 6.25 9.54 13.28
N ALA A 111 5.33 8.59 13.16
CA ALA A 111 5.63 7.16 13.27
C ALA A 111 5.23 6.46 11.96
N VAL A 112 5.93 5.39 11.63
CA VAL A 112 5.53 4.49 10.53
C VAL A 112 4.87 3.26 11.14
N VAL A 113 3.68 2.91 10.66
CA VAL A 113 2.87 1.82 11.22
C VAL A 113 2.33 0.92 10.10
N GLU A 114 2.16 -0.36 10.36
CA GLU A 114 1.33 -1.25 9.55
C GLU A 114 -0.10 -1.20 10.10
N LEU A 115 -1.11 -1.06 9.23
CA LEU A 115 -2.52 -0.95 9.61
C LEU A 115 -3.27 -2.26 9.33
N THR A 116 -4.08 -2.71 10.28
CA THR A 116 -4.93 -3.91 10.15
C THR A 116 -6.29 -3.68 10.80
N GLU A 117 -7.27 -4.53 10.48
CA GLU A 117 -8.61 -4.57 11.11
C GLU A 117 -9.29 -3.19 11.22
N PRO A 118 -9.51 -2.47 10.10
CA PRO A 118 -10.15 -1.16 10.15
C PRO A 118 -11.60 -1.31 10.63
N SER A 119 -12.07 -0.35 11.42
CA SER A 119 -13.48 -0.29 11.82
C SER A 119 -13.92 1.13 12.14
N LEU A 120 -15.21 1.40 11.95
CA LEU A 120 -15.85 2.65 12.37
C LEU A 120 -16.90 2.31 13.43
N THR A 121 -16.75 2.83 14.64
CA THR A 121 -17.71 2.58 15.73
C THR A 121 -17.92 3.85 16.53
N ASN A 122 -19.17 4.27 16.68
CA ASN A 122 -19.58 5.49 17.39
C ASN A 122 -18.91 6.78 16.87
N GLY A 123 -18.62 6.84 15.56
CA GLY A 123 -17.96 8.00 14.94
C GLY A 123 -16.45 8.06 15.15
N GLU A 124 -15.85 7.02 15.73
CA GLU A 124 -14.41 6.88 15.88
C GLU A 124 -13.89 5.79 14.94
N PHE A 125 -12.87 6.12 14.16
CA PHE A 125 -12.21 5.20 13.24
C PHE A 125 -11.08 4.48 13.98
N ARG A 126 -10.97 3.17 13.82
CA ARG A 126 -10.01 2.33 14.54
C ARG A 126 -9.22 1.45 13.61
N TYR A 127 -7.99 1.17 14.01
CA TYR A 127 -7.12 0.15 13.43
C TYR A 127 -6.46 -0.64 14.56
N ARG A 128 -6.08 -1.88 14.26
CA ARG A 128 -4.95 -2.53 14.91
C ARG A 128 -3.67 -2.06 14.21
N ILE A 129 -2.64 -1.74 14.98
CA ILE A 129 -1.37 -1.27 14.43
C ILE A 129 -0.18 -2.07 14.93
N ARG A 130 0.81 -2.26 14.05
CA ARG A 130 2.19 -2.61 14.41
C ARG A 130 3.07 -1.43 14.10
N VAL A 131 3.78 -0.90 15.10
CA VAL A 131 4.74 0.19 14.90
C VAL A 131 5.98 -0.38 14.20
N LEU A 132 6.35 0.21 13.08
CA LEU A 132 7.51 -0.17 12.26
C LEU A 132 8.70 0.75 12.52
N ASP A 133 8.45 2.04 12.72
CA ASP A 133 9.45 3.04 13.06
C ASP A 133 8.86 4.18 13.90
N GLY A 134 9.67 4.77 14.78
CA GLY A 134 9.27 5.83 15.72
C GLY A 134 8.51 5.32 16.95
N GLU A 135 7.88 6.25 17.67
CA GLU A 135 7.10 5.98 18.89
C GLU A 135 5.69 6.55 18.75
N VAL A 136 4.69 5.83 19.25
CA VAL A 136 3.30 6.30 19.29
C VAL A 136 2.88 6.43 20.76
N PRO A 137 2.59 7.65 21.26
CA PRO A 137 2.19 7.86 22.65
C PRO A 137 0.75 7.39 22.88
N GLU A 138 0.35 7.22 24.15
CA GLU A 138 -1.01 6.77 24.48
C GLU A 138 -2.12 7.72 24.01
N SER A 139 -1.81 9.02 23.88
CA SER A 139 -2.73 10.07 23.43
C SER A 139 -1.99 11.17 22.68
N PHE A 140 -2.62 11.73 21.65
CA PHE A 140 -2.04 12.77 20.79
C PHE A 140 -3.15 13.53 20.04
N SER A 141 -2.81 14.67 19.42
CA SER A 141 -3.73 15.53 18.67
C SER A 141 -3.24 15.80 17.24
N ASP A 142 -4.04 16.54 16.46
CA ASP A 142 -3.69 17.03 15.12
C ASP A 142 -3.19 15.93 14.21
N VAL A 143 -4.04 14.91 14.02
CA VAL A 143 -3.64 13.64 13.42
C VAL A 143 -3.85 13.65 11.92
N ALA A 144 -2.87 13.16 11.19
CA ALA A 144 -3.00 12.76 9.79
C ALA A 144 -2.40 11.37 9.59
N VAL A 145 -3.14 10.51 8.89
CA VAL A 145 -2.72 9.15 8.51
C VAL A 145 -2.60 9.09 7.01
N PHE A 146 -1.38 8.89 6.52
CA PHE A 146 -1.06 8.70 5.10
C PHE A 146 -0.89 7.22 4.83
N ILE A 147 -1.81 6.60 4.11
CA ILE A 147 -1.85 5.15 3.90
C ILE A 147 -1.35 4.86 2.49
N ASP A 148 -0.32 4.02 2.41
CA ASP A 148 0.29 3.58 1.16
C ASP A 148 -0.34 2.27 0.71
N SER A 149 -1.00 2.28 -0.46
CA SER A 149 -1.56 1.05 -1.03
C SER A 149 -0.55 0.17 -1.76
N GLY A 150 0.72 0.56 -1.78
CA GLY A 150 1.75 -0.09 -2.59
C GLY A 150 1.86 0.49 -4.00
N GLY A 151 3.04 0.29 -4.62
CA GLY A 151 3.37 0.76 -5.97
C GLY A 151 4.87 1.06 -6.17
N LEU A 152 5.24 1.49 -7.38
CA LEU A 152 6.63 1.66 -7.86
C LEU A 152 7.55 2.58 -7.01
N MET A 153 7.01 3.33 -6.04
CA MET A 153 7.78 4.25 -5.18
C MET A 153 8.55 3.57 -4.05
N GLN A 154 8.32 2.28 -3.79
CA GLN A 154 9.09 1.51 -2.81
C GLN A 154 10.62 1.57 -3.09
N LEU A 155 11.02 1.68 -4.35
CA LEU A 155 12.44 1.66 -4.76
C LEU A 155 13.24 2.92 -4.35
N VAL A 156 12.60 4.10 -4.26
CA VAL A 156 13.31 5.34 -3.86
C VAL A 156 13.49 5.40 -2.34
N ALA A 157 12.53 4.90 -1.57
CA ALA A 157 12.63 4.85 -0.11
C ALA A 157 13.70 3.85 0.34
N TYR A 158 13.75 2.65 -0.25
CA TYR A 158 14.82 1.67 0.05
C TYR A 158 16.22 2.23 -0.25
N GLY A 159 16.40 3.00 -1.33
CA GLY A 159 17.69 3.65 -1.61
C GLY A 159 18.04 4.83 -0.68
N ALA A 160 17.05 5.42 -0.01
CA ALA A 160 17.24 6.55 0.90
C ALA A 160 17.50 6.12 2.36
N GLN A 161 17.14 4.89 2.75
CA GLN A 161 17.37 4.38 4.10
C GLN A 161 18.86 4.30 4.50
N ASP A 162 19.76 4.24 3.51
CA ASP A 162 21.22 4.18 3.73
C ASP A 162 21.92 5.55 3.70
N VAL A 163 21.17 6.66 3.62
CA VAL A 163 21.74 8.02 3.65
C VAL A 163 21.79 8.52 5.10
N PRO A 164 22.98 8.74 5.69
CA PRO A 164 23.08 9.26 7.05
C PRO A 164 22.41 10.63 7.15
N LEU A 165 21.51 10.78 8.12
CA LEU A 165 20.99 12.10 8.50
C LEU A 165 22.14 12.89 9.15
N ASN A 166 22.47 14.05 8.57
CA ASN A 166 23.58 14.90 8.98
C ASN A 166 23.16 15.91 10.05
#